data_AF-A0A1B7VTE0-F1
#
_entry.id   AF-A0A1B7VTE0-F1
#
_cell.length_a   1.000
_cell.length_b   1.000
_cell.length_c   1.000
_cell.angle_alpha   90.00
_cell.angle_beta   90.00
_cell.angle_gamma   90.00
#
_symmetry.space_group_name_H-M   'P 1'
#
loop_
_entity.id
_entity.type
_entity.pdbx_description
1 polymer ?
#
loop_
_entity_poly.entity_id
_entity_poly.type
_entity_poly.pdbx_seq_one_letter_code
_entity_poly.pdbx_strand_id
1 'polypeptide(L)'
;MTMQDVNNSTFIESREKEWITFARRYVWIAVSITPFNISDNIIEPQNPNLSESIHTLKQFPDEARYHISYMNGIENLTRSDEDGLINKNLDYVHDSSLGHRIKIFRNGHCEFLLCLERSVQQTSQILYDNDGSRCLNYDVLAKSFIYQIEALLNIWNASLPFNDMLLTTVITNTAHLNMTVKLTPNSITNDYELGFHVESTPLKYSRNINKSSLDTIKYDVIKRFINNFNWDIDELLNEKGELNRPHLFSKVR
;
A
#
# COMPACT_ATOMS: atom_id res chain seq x y z
N MET A 1 25.69 -24.21 -0.36
CA MET A 1 24.70 -24.31 0.73
C MET A 1 23.35 -24.12 0.08
N THR A 2 22.62 -25.20 -0.16
CA THR A 2 21.31 -25.18 -0.83
C THR A 2 20.31 -24.47 0.08
N MET A 3 19.68 -23.40 -0.41
CA MET A 3 18.54 -22.76 0.24
C MET A 3 17.51 -23.87 0.49
N GLN A 4 17.37 -24.28 1.74
CA GLN A 4 16.28 -25.14 2.16
C GLN A 4 15.05 -24.24 2.06
N ASP A 5 14.08 -24.59 1.21
CA ASP A 5 12.83 -23.87 1.05
C ASP A 5 12.10 -23.83 2.40
N VAL A 6 12.32 -22.77 3.18
CA VAL A 6 11.55 -22.52 4.39
C VAL A 6 10.21 -21.96 3.94
N ASN A 7 9.21 -22.84 3.95
CA ASN A 7 7.90 -22.56 3.41
C ASN A 7 7.08 -21.69 4.39
N ASN A 8 7.15 -20.38 4.21
CA ASN A 8 6.30 -19.40 4.92
C ASN A 8 4.93 -19.18 4.24
N SER A 9 4.56 -19.98 3.23
CA SER A 9 3.33 -19.79 2.45
C SER A 9 2.08 -19.81 3.32
N THR A 10 1.99 -20.74 4.27
CA THR A 10 0.83 -20.86 5.17
C THR A 10 0.62 -19.60 6.00
N PHE A 11 1.71 -18.97 6.47
CA PHE A 11 1.63 -17.72 7.21
C PHE A 11 1.20 -16.57 6.29
N ILE A 12 1.76 -16.47 5.09
CA ILE A 12 1.39 -15.43 4.12
C ILE A 12 -0.09 -15.55 3.72
N GLU A 13 -0.56 -16.77 3.43
CA GLU A 13 -1.96 -17.04 3.12
C GLU A 13 -2.90 -16.68 4.28
N SER A 14 -2.48 -16.91 5.53
CA SER A 14 -3.27 -16.53 6.70
C SER A 14 -3.34 -15.00 6.86
N ARG A 15 -2.22 -14.29 6.65
CA ARG A 15 -2.19 -12.82 6.62
C ARG A 15 -3.11 -12.26 5.54
N GLU A 16 -3.05 -12.82 4.33
CA GLU A 16 -3.90 -12.40 3.21
C GLU A 16 -5.40 -12.57 3.52
N LYS A 17 -5.78 -13.69 4.10
CA LYS A 17 -7.17 -13.91 4.58
C LYS A 17 -7.57 -12.90 5.64
N GLU A 18 -6.67 -12.57 6.57
CA GLU A 18 -6.93 -11.53 7.57
C GLU A 18 -7.12 -10.16 6.92
N TRP A 19 -6.28 -9.77 5.96
CA TRP A 19 -6.41 -8.48 5.26
C TRP A 19 -7.73 -8.37 4.51
N ILE A 20 -8.13 -9.43 3.80
CA ILE A 20 -9.42 -9.47 3.08
C ILE A 20 -10.58 -9.36 4.09
N THR A 21 -10.52 -10.09 5.20
CA THR A 21 -11.54 -10.05 6.25
C THR A 21 -11.62 -8.66 6.91
N PHE A 22 -10.45 -8.07 7.18
CA PHE A 22 -10.30 -6.75 7.78
C PHE A 22 -10.85 -5.65 6.86
N ALA A 23 -10.58 -5.74 5.56
CA ALA A 23 -11.02 -4.78 4.57
C ALA A 23 -12.56 -4.72 4.42
N ARG A 24 -13.27 -5.79 4.80
CA ARG A 24 -14.72 -5.93 4.62
C ARG A 24 -15.10 -5.64 3.16
N ARG A 25 -15.83 -4.56 2.91
CA ARG A 25 -16.28 -4.11 1.57
C ARG A 25 -15.43 -2.98 0.96
N TYR A 26 -14.47 -2.45 1.71
CA TYR A 26 -13.73 -1.24 1.35
C TYR A 26 -12.48 -1.54 0.52
N VAL A 27 -12.06 -0.62 -0.34
CA VAL A 27 -10.76 -0.74 -1.02
C VAL A 27 -9.64 -0.43 -0.03
N TRP A 28 -8.78 -1.42 0.21
CA TRP A 28 -7.55 -1.28 0.98
C TRP A 28 -6.36 -1.70 0.13
N ILE A 29 -5.24 -1.01 0.32
CA ILE A 29 -3.93 -1.49 -0.11
C ILE A 29 -3.24 -2.09 1.11
N ALA A 30 -2.83 -3.35 1.02
CA ALA A 30 -1.92 -3.97 1.96
C ALA A 30 -0.54 -4.14 1.31
N VAL A 31 0.49 -3.68 1.99
CA VAL A 31 1.89 -3.96 1.67
C VAL A 31 2.50 -4.67 2.87
N SER A 32 3.26 -5.73 2.64
CA SER A 32 3.97 -6.41 3.71
C SER A 32 5.33 -6.91 3.27
N ILE A 33 6.25 -6.99 4.21
CA ILE A 33 7.54 -7.66 4.07
C ILE A 33 7.62 -8.80 5.08
N THR A 34 7.99 -9.99 4.61
CA THR A 34 8.01 -11.21 5.42
C THR A 34 9.37 -11.88 5.30
N PRO A 35 10.06 -12.18 6.41
CA PRO A 35 11.26 -13.01 6.37
C PRO A 35 10.99 -14.36 5.72
N PHE A 36 11.94 -14.90 4.97
CA PHE A 36 11.83 -16.27 4.45
C PHE A 36 11.83 -17.29 5.60
N ASN A 37 12.61 -17.01 6.65
CA ASN A 37 12.62 -17.82 7.85
C ASN A 37 11.81 -17.12 8.94
N ILE A 38 10.59 -17.58 9.13
CA ILE A 38 9.75 -17.18 10.25
C ILE A 38 10.14 -18.05 11.44
N SER A 39 10.77 -17.46 12.45
CA SER A 39 10.89 -18.07 13.78
C SER A 39 10.26 -17.16 14.82
N ASP A 40 9.81 -17.73 15.94
CA ASP A 40 9.15 -16.97 16.99
C ASP A 40 10.14 -16.03 17.69
N ASN A 41 9.67 -14.84 18.08
CA ASN A 41 10.36 -13.88 18.95
C ASN A 41 11.76 -13.41 18.47
N ILE A 42 11.91 -13.14 17.17
CA ILE A 42 13.14 -12.55 16.60
C ILE A 42 13.22 -11.04 16.91
N ILE A 43 12.08 -10.36 16.97
CA ILE A 43 11.99 -8.94 17.32
C ILE A 43 11.46 -8.81 18.75
N GLU A 44 12.15 -7.98 19.55
CA GLU A 44 11.59 -7.44 20.78
C GLU A 44 10.66 -6.25 20.47
N PRO A 45 9.33 -6.34 20.72
CA PRO A 45 8.40 -5.26 20.41
C PRO A 45 8.70 -3.96 21.18
N GLN A 46 9.43 -4.02 22.29
CA GLN A 46 9.82 -2.85 23.07
C GLN A 46 11.10 -2.18 22.56
N ASN A 47 11.67 -2.64 21.45
CA ASN A 47 12.86 -2.04 20.86
C ASN A 47 12.62 -0.55 20.55
N PRO A 48 13.39 0.38 21.13
CA PRO A 48 13.23 1.81 20.91
C PRO A 48 13.33 2.23 19.44
N ASN A 49 14.22 1.61 18.67
CA ASN A 49 14.41 1.92 17.24
C ASN A 49 13.16 1.55 16.41
N LEU A 50 12.50 0.46 16.80
CA LEU A 50 11.27 -0.02 16.16
C LEU A 50 10.11 0.94 16.44
N SER A 51 9.98 1.34 17.71
CA SER A 51 9.00 2.32 18.13
C SER A 51 9.23 3.65 17.41
N GLU A 52 10.45 4.16 17.39
CA GLU A 52 10.83 5.41 16.72
C GLU A 52 10.55 5.37 15.20
N SER A 53 10.82 4.24 14.55
CA SER A 53 10.53 4.04 13.13
C SER A 53 9.04 4.18 12.81
N ILE A 54 8.14 3.80 13.73
CA ILE A 54 6.70 4.01 13.58
C ILE A 54 6.30 5.45 13.96
N HIS A 55 6.90 6.02 15.01
CA HIS A 55 6.58 7.38 15.47
C HIS A 55 6.92 8.46 14.43
N THR A 56 7.95 8.24 13.62
CA THR A 56 8.40 9.19 12.59
C THR A 56 7.60 9.11 11.29
N LEU A 57 6.71 8.11 11.13
CA LEU A 57 5.85 8.03 9.96
C LEU A 57 4.88 9.20 9.94
N LYS A 58 4.91 9.96 8.85
CA LYS A 58 3.93 11.02 8.56
C LYS A 58 2.62 10.39 8.15
N GLN A 59 1.46 10.95 8.52
CA GLN A 59 0.19 10.48 8.01
C GLN A 59 0.16 10.59 6.48
N PHE A 60 -0.44 9.61 5.80
CA PHE A 60 -0.64 9.72 4.37
C PHE A 60 -1.50 10.97 4.09
N PRO A 61 -1.06 11.88 3.22
CA PRO A 61 -1.69 13.19 3.08
C PRO A 61 -3.17 13.06 2.66
N ASP A 62 -4.05 13.72 3.41
CA ASP A 62 -5.42 14.02 2.98
C ASP A 62 -5.34 15.26 2.07
N GLU A 63 -5.78 15.15 0.83
CA GLU A 63 -5.77 16.25 -0.15
C GLU A 63 -6.46 17.53 0.38
N ALA A 64 -7.30 17.39 1.41
CA ALA A 64 -8.03 18.50 2.03
C ALA A 64 -7.26 19.26 3.14
N ARG A 65 -6.15 18.74 3.71
CA ARG A 65 -5.48 19.38 4.86
C ARG A 65 -3.96 19.29 4.76
N TYR A 66 -3.33 20.41 4.39
CA TYR A 66 -1.88 20.66 4.41
C TYR A 66 -1.29 20.76 5.83
N HIS A 67 -1.76 19.95 6.78
CA HIS A 67 -1.10 19.80 8.06
C HIS A 67 -0.34 18.48 8.03
N ILE A 68 1.00 18.56 8.10
CA ILE A 68 1.85 17.39 8.33
C ILE A 68 1.51 16.87 9.74
N SER A 69 0.55 15.95 9.83
CA SER A 69 0.31 15.15 11.01
C SER A 69 1.18 13.91 10.96
N TYR A 70 1.65 13.44 12.12
CA TYR A 70 2.30 12.14 12.24
C TYR A 70 1.25 11.06 12.42
N MET A 71 1.53 9.84 11.95
CA MET A 71 0.67 8.67 12.19
C MET A 71 0.50 8.41 13.68
N ASN A 72 1.55 8.68 14.45
CA ASN A 72 1.51 8.61 15.89
C ASN A 72 1.08 9.96 16.48
N GLY A 73 -0.23 10.13 16.61
CA GLY A 73 -0.87 11.24 17.33
C GLY A 73 -1.48 10.77 18.64
N ILE A 74 -1.99 11.69 19.45
CA ILE A 74 -2.68 11.40 20.73
C ILE A 74 -3.78 10.34 20.54
N GLU A 75 -4.46 10.36 19.41
CA GLU A 75 -5.56 9.43 19.06
C GLU A 75 -5.06 8.09 18.49
N ASN A 76 -3.80 7.99 18.07
CA ASN A 76 -3.26 6.86 17.31
C ASN A 76 -1.93 6.39 17.89
N LEU A 77 -1.93 6.11 19.20
CA LEU A 77 -0.73 5.66 19.90
C LEU A 77 -0.32 4.26 19.46
N THR A 78 0.95 4.11 19.10
CA THR A 78 1.58 2.80 18.91
C THR A 78 1.49 2.02 20.21
N ARG A 79 0.94 0.80 20.15
CA ARG A 79 0.74 -0.07 21.32
C ARG A 79 1.23 -1.47 21.04
N SER A 80 1.61 -2.17 22.09
CA SER A 80 1.89 -3.61 21.98
C SER A 80 0.60 -4.41 21.96
N ASP A 81 0.57 -5.47 21.17
CA ASP A 81 -0.44 -6.53 21.24
C ASP A 81 0.24 -7.90 21.43
N GLU A 82 -0.54 -8.98 21.37
CA GLU A 82 -0.06 -10.35 21.59
C GLU A 82 1.05 -10.72 20.57
N ASP A 83 0.96 -10.22 19.35
CA ASP A 83 1.86 -10.60 18.26
C ASP A 83 3.00 -9.61 18.02
N GLY A 84 2.93 -8.38 18.55
CA GLY A 84 4.00 -7.39 18.40
C GLY A 84 3.57 -5.95 18.66
N LEU A 85 3.91 -5.04 17.74
CA LEU A 85 3.52 -3.63 17.79
C LEU A 85 2.48 -3.32 16.75
N ILE A 86 1.48 -2.54 17.13
CA ILE A 86 0.42 -2.07 16.23
C ILE A 86 0.18 -0.58 16.42
N ASN A 87 0.09 0.13 15.30
CA ASN A 87 -0.48 1.47 15.23
C ASN A 87 -1.62 1.42 14.23
N LYS A 88 -2.83 1.80 14.66
CA LYS A 88 -4.02 1.74 13.83
C LYS A 88 -4.91 2.94 14.09
N ASN A 89 -5.44 3.51 13.02
CA ASN A 89 -6.55 4.44 13.06
C ASN A 89 -7.69 3.87 12.23
N LEU A 90 -8.79 3.51 12.89
CA LEU A 90 -10.01 3.01 12.24
C LEU A 90 -11.23 3.88 12.53
N ASP A 91 -11.08 4.91 13.37
CA ASP A 91 -12.18 5.77 13.84
C ASP A 91 -12.87 6.50 12.67
N TYR A 92 -12.16 6.56 11.54
CA TYR A 92 -12.52 7.20 10.30
C TYR A 92 -13.10 6.26 9.23
N VAL A 93 -13.19 4.96 9.49
CA VAL A 93 -13.75 3.97 8.54
C VAL A 93 -15.28 4.10 8.41
N HIS A 94 -15.94 4.75 9.38
CA HIS A 94 -17.38 4.99 9.35
C HIS A 94 -17.78 6.30 8.63
N ASP A 95 -16.88 7.30 8.60
CA ASP A 95 -17.11 8.63 8.02
C ASP A 95 -16.32 8.88 6.73
N SER A 96 -15.97 7.82 5.99
CA SER A 96 -15.26 7.92 4.71
C SER A 96 -13.91 8.67 4.81
N SER A 97 -13.01 8.24 5.69
CA SER A 97 -11.64 8.79 5.81
C SER A 97 -10.52 7.72 5.84
N LEU A 98 -9.28 8.20 5.68
CA LEU A 98 -8.01 7.48 5.48
C LEU A 98 -7.62 6.62 6.69
N GLY A 99 -8.29 5.48 6.86
CA GLY A 99 -7.92 4.49 7.85
C GLY A 99 -6.56 3.87 7.54
N HIS A 100 -5.80 3.55 8.59
CA HIS A 100 -4.54 2.83 8.45
C HIS A 100 -4.37 1.77 9.54
N ARG A 101 -3.53 0.77 9.23
CA ARG A 101 -3.01 -0.18 10.20
C ARG A 101 -1.59 -0.54 9.81
N ILE A 102 -0.63 -0.22 10.66
CA ILE A 102 0.73 -0.74 10.58
C ILE A 102 0.94 -1.70 11.73
N LYS A 103 1.44 -2.90 11.43
CA LYS A 103 1.73 -3.93 12.44
C LYS A 103 3.08 -4.56 12.17
N ILE A 104 3.88 -4.67 13.23
CA ILE A 104 5.19 -5.32 13.21
C ILE A 104 5.12 -6.49 14.18
N PHE A 105 5.29 -7.69 13.66
CA PHE A 105 5.16 -8.94 14.38
C PHE A 105 6.51 -9.36 14.97
N ARG A 106 6.46 -10.03 16.12
CA ARG A 106 7.62 -10.61 16.83
C ARG A 106 8.46 -11.53 15.94
N ASN A 107 7.86 -12.10 14.90
CA ASN A 107 8.53 -13.03 13.98
C ASN A 107 9.25 -12.35 12.81
N GLY A 108 9.30 -11.01 12.75
CA GLY A 108 9.94 -10.29 11.66
C GLY A 108 9.00 -9.74 10.59
N HIS A 109 7.75 -10.23 10.51
CA HIS A 109 6.79 -9.76 9.52
C HIS A 109 6.35 -8.33 9.82
N CYS A 110 6.31 -7.48 8.80
CA CYS A 110 5.76 -6.14 8.89
C CYS A 110 4.70 -5.96 7.83
N GLU A 111 3.55 -5.40 8.21
CA GLU A 111 2.47 -5.08 7.29
C GLU A 111 1.98 -3.65 7.49
N PHE A 112 1.53 -3.06 6.40
CA PHE A 112 0.96 -1.73 6.36
C PHE A 112 -0.27 -1.75 5.46
N LEU A 113 -1.43 -1.44 6.02
CA LEU A 113 -2.70 -1.31 5.33
C LEU A 113 -3.12 0.16 5.30
N LEU A 114 -3.55 0.64 4.14
CA LEU A 114 -4.15 1.96 3.93
C LEU A 114 -5.51 1.84 3.22
N CYS A 115 -6.51 2.52 3.74
CA CYS A 115 -7.85 2.57 3.16
C CYS A 115 -7.92 3.62 2.06
N LEU A 116 -8.32 3.22 0.85
CA LEU A 116 -8.51 4.11 -0.29
C LEU A 116 -9.98 4.40 -0.61
N GLU A 117 -10.92 3.86 0.18
CA GLU A 117 -12.35 3.97 -0.12
C GLU A 117 -12.81 5.42 -0.29
N ARG A 118 -12.30 6.36 0.52
CA ARG A 118 -12.65 7.78 0.37
C ARG A 118 -12.25 8.32 -0.99
N SER A 119 -11.00 8.07 -1.40
CA SER A 119 -10.50 8.50 -2.71
C SER A 119 -11.33 7.88 -3.82
N VAL A 120 -11.71 6.61 -3.65
CA VAL A 120 -12.59 5.93 -4.60
C VAL A 120 -13.95 6.61 -4.67
N GLN A 121 -14.60 6.89 -3.54
CA GLN A 121 -15.90 7.57 -3.49
C GLN A 121 -15.84 8.97 -4.10
N GLN A 122 -14.85 9.77 -3.75
CA GLN A 122 -14.65 11.12 -4.27
C GLN A 122 -14.45 11.11 -5.78
N THR A 123 -13.54 10.25 -6.28
CA THR A 123 -13.26 10.14 -7.71
C THR A 123 -14.48 9.64 -8.48
N SER A 124 -15.20 8.66 -7.93
CA SER A 124 -16.42 8.11 -8.53
C SER A 124 -17.53 9.16 -8.62
N GLN A 125 -17.72 9.94 -7.56
CA GLN A 125 -18.73 11.01 -7.52
C GLN A 125 -18.42 12.11 -8.53
N ILE A 126 -17.15 12.49 -8.68
CA ILE A 126 -16.70 13.49 -9.67
C ILE A 126 -17.02 13.05 -11.11
N LEU A 127 -16.88 11.75 -11.42
CA LEU A 127 -17.00 11.25 -12.79
C LEU A 127 -18.40 10.79 -13.17
N TYR A 128 -19.13 10.22 -12.24
CA TYR A 128 -20.35 9.46 -12.54
C TYR A 128 -21.58 9.92 -11.76
N ASP A 129 -21.48 10.98 -10.94
CA ASP A 129 -22.59 11.52 -10.16
C ASP A 129 -23.47 10.45 -9.47
N ASN A 130 -22.81 9.42 -8.92
CA ASN A 130 -23.41 8.27 -8.23
C ASN A 130 -24.02 7.15 -9.08
N ASP A 131 -23.64 6.97 -10.36
CA ASP A 131 -24.04 5.82 -11.22
C ASP A 131 -23.44 4.45 -10.77
N GLY A 132 -23.03 4.31 -9.52
CA GLY A 132 -22.51 3.06 -8.93
C GLY A 132 -21.11 2.63 -9.40
N SER A 133 -20.56 3.22 -10.47
CA SER A 133 -19.23 2.93 -10.99
C SER A 133 -18.14 3.36 -10.01
N ARG A 134 -17.25 2.44 -9.63
CA ARG A 134 -16.16 2.70 -8.67
C ARG A 134 -14.87 3.04 -9.42
N CYS A 135 -14.24 4.15 -9.05
CA CYS A 135 -13.05 4.68 -9.71
C CYS A 135 -11.91 4.90 -8.73
N LEU A 136 -10.76 4.30 -8.99
CA LEU A 136 -9.52 4.54 -8.28
C LEU A 136 -8.67 5.55 -9.04
N ASN A 137 -8.18 6.57 -8.37
CA ASN A 137 -7.25 7.54 -8.95
C ASN A 137 -5.81 6.97 -8.96
N TYR A 138 -5.14 7.02 -10.12
CA TYR A 138 -3.77 6.54 -10.28
C TYR A 138 -2.78 7.22 -9.33
N ASP A 139 -2.81 8.55 -9.21
CA ASP A 139 -1.86 9.30 -8.39
C ASP A 139 -2.00 8.90 -6.92
N VAL A 140 -3.24 8.73 -6.45
CA VAL A 140 -3.50 8.28 -5.07
C VAL A 140 -2.96 6.87 -4.86
N LEU A 141 -3.27 5.94 -5.76
CA LEU A 141 -2.75 4.57 -5.71
C LEU A 141 -1.21 4.54 -5.66
N ALA A 142 -0.56 5.24 -6.60
CA ALA A 142 0.88 5.25 -6.75
C ALA A 142 1.55 5.87 -5.51
N LYS A 143 1.05 7.01 -5.04
CA LYS A 143 1.55 7.66 -3.80
C LYS A 143 1.38 6.74 -2.60
N SER A 144 0.25 6.04 -2.47
CA SER A 144 0.01 5.11 -1.35
C SER A 144 1.00 3.95 -1.36
N PHE A 145 1.25 3.32 -2.52
CA PHE A 145 2.27 2.27 -2.63
C PHE A 145 3.67 2.79 -2.30
N ILE A 146 4.08 3.93 -2.88
CA ILE A 146 5.39 4.54 -2.60
C ILE A 146 5.56 4.74 -1.10
N TYR A 147 4.57 5.37 -0.47
CA TYR A 147 4.60 5.70 0.94
C TYR A 147 4.64 4.44 1.84
N GLN A 148 3.81 3.43 1.56
CA GLN A 148 3.82 2.18 2.34
C GLN A 148 5.13 1.39 2.16
N ILE A 149 5.64 1.30 0.94
CA ILE A 149 6.89 0.60 0.65
C ILE A 149 8.05 1.32 1.36
N GLU A 150 8.17 2.64 1.24
CA GLU A 150 9.22 3.41 1.91
C GLU A 150 9.16 3.26 3.43
N ALA A 151 7.98 3.32 4.03
CA ALA A 151 7.79 3.12 5.46
C ALA A 151 8.29 1.74 5.92
N LEU A 152 7.91 0.67 5.20
CA LEU A 152 8.33 -0.69 5.54
C LEU A 152 9.82 -0.91 5.30
N LEU A 153 10.39 -0.34 4.23
CA LEU A 153 11.83 -0.41 3.96
C LEU A 153 12.63 0.33 5.05
N ASN A 154 12.14 1.46 5.54
CA ASN A 154 12.77 2.19 6.65
C ASN A 154 12.76 1.36 7.93
N ILE A 155 11.62 0.75 8.28
CA ILE A 155 11.51 -0.17 9.42
C ILE A 155 12.46 -1.35 9.26
N TRP A 156 12.52 -1.94 8.06
CA TRP A 156 13.39 -3.07 7.75
C TRP A 156 14.87 -2.72 7.96
N ASN A 157 15.29 -1.59 7.43
CA ASN A 157 16.68 -1.15 7.49
C ASN A 157 17.08 -0.76 8.91
N ALA A 158 16.19 -0.11 9.66
CA ALA A 158 16.49 0.35 11.01
C ALA A 158 16.46 -0.75 12.07
N SER A 159 15.56 -1.74 11.93
CA SER A 159 15.16 -2.57 13.08
C SER A 159 15.17 -4.08 12.84
N LEU A 160 15.20 -4.58 11.59
CA LEU A 160 15.09 -6.02 11.34
C LEU A 160 16.40 -6.64 10.83
N PRO A 161 16.79 -7.82 11.35
CA PRO A 161 18.09 -8.44 11.07
C PRO A 161 18.16 -9.17 9.72
N PHE A 162 17.07 -9.27 8.97
CA PHE A 162 16.99 -10.09 7.75
C PHE A 162 17.57 -9.37 6.54
N ASN A 163 18.27 -10.10 5.68
CA ASN A 163 18.80 -9.59 4.41
C ASN A 163 17.83 -9.77 3.24
N ASP A 164 17.08 -10.87 3.27
CA ASP A 164 16.14 -11.28 2.23
C ASP A 164 14.72 -11.39 2.83
N MET A 165 13.74 -10.88 2.09
CA MET A 165 12.34 -10.89 2.48
C MET A 165 11.44 -11.12 1.26
N LEU A 166 10.22 -11.58 1.51
CA LEU A 166 9.14 -11.57 0.53
C LEU A 166 8.35 -10.28 0.68
N LEU A 167 8.31 -9.47 -0.37
CA LEU A 167 7.33 -8.40 -0.52
C LEU A 167 6.02 -9.01 -1.01
N THR A 168 4.93 -8.73 -0.31
CA THR A 168 3.56 -9.04 -0.76
C THR A 168 2.74 -7.76 -0.77
N THR A 169 2.01 -7.56 -1.85
CA THR A 169 1.15 -6.39 -2.07
C THR A 169 -0.22 -6.85 -2.54
N VAL A 170 -1.27 -6.25 -2.00
CA VAL A 170 -2.66 -6.62 -2.29
C VAL A 170 -3.51 -5.37 -2.39
N ILE A 171 -4.43 -5.33 -3.36
CA ILE A 171 -5.56 -4.40 -3.36
C ILE A 171 -6.84 -5.21 -3.16
N THR A 172 -7.59 -4.90 -2.11
CA THR A 172 -8.85 -5.60 -1.79
C THR A 172 -10.03 -4.98 -2.53
N ASN A 173 -11.10 -5.77 -2.72
CA ASN A 173 -12.39 -5.29 -3.24
C ASN A 173 -12.28 -4.55 -4.59
N THR A 174 -11.46 -5.09 -5.50
CA THR A 174 -11.15 -4.57 -6.84
C THR A 174 -12.17 -4.91 -7.93
N ALA A 175 -13.17 -5.75 -7.65
CA ALA A 175 -14.17 -6.12 -8.65
C ALA A 175 -14.92 -4.88 -9.13
N HIS A 176 -15.00 -4.73 -10.45
CA HIS A 176 -15.61 -3.61 -11.16
C HIS A 176 -15.03 -2.23 -10.78
N LEU A 177 -13.80 -2.21 -10.27
CA LEU A 177 -13.05 -0.98 -10.05
C LEU A 177 -12.39 -0.57 -11.37
N ASN A 178 -12.60 0.68 -11.77
CA ASN A 178 -11.86 1.32 -12.87
C ASN A 178 -10.68 2.11 -12.31
N MET A 179 -9.64 2.28 -13.11
CA MET A 179 -8.57 3.23 -12.81
C MET A 179 -8.71 4.48 -13.67
N THR A 180 -8.49 5.62 -13.04
CA THR A 180 -8.61 6.93 -13.67
C THR A 180 -7.29 7.67 -13.57
N VAL A 181 -6.98 8.41 -14.63
CA VAL A 181 -5.74 9.18 -14.75
C VAL A 181 -6.13 10.60 -15.09
N LYS A 182 -5.65 11.58 -14.31
CA LYS A 182 -5.93 12.99 -14.57
C LYS A 182 -5.03 13.52 -15.69
N LEU A 183 -5.65 14.11 -16.70
CA LEU A 183 -4.99 14.60 -17.92
C LEU A 183 -4.29 15.95 -17.75
N THR A 184 -4.63 16.72 -16.71
CA THR A 184 -3.92 17.94 -16.36
C THR A 184 -3.67 17.97 -14.85
N PRO A 185 -2.43 17.76 -14.39
CA PRO A 185 -2.11 17.80 -12.96
C PRO A 185 -2.43 19.19 -12.41
N ASN A 186 -3.01 19.25 -11.20
CA ASN A 186 -3.38 20.49 -10.52
C ASN A 186 -4.41 21.39 -11.25
N SER A 187 -5.01 20.93 -12.34
CA SER A 187 -6.12 21.65 -12.97
C SER A 187 -7.40 21.52 -12.15
N ILE A 188 -8.23 22.56 -12.16
CA ILE A 188 -9.59 22.51 -11.58
C ILE A 188 -10.54 21.73 -12.50
N THR A 189 -10.13 21.47 -13.75
CA THR A 189 -10.91 20.67 -14.70
C THR A 189 -11.02 19.21 -14.27
N ASN A 190 -12.18 18.62 -14.52
CA ASN A 190 -12.44 17.18 -14.33
C ASN A 190 -12.06 16.40 -15.59
N ASP A 191 -10.83 16.57 -16.06
CA ASP A 191 -10.30 15.91 -17.24
C ASP A 191 -9.61 14.60 -16.87
N TYR A 192 -10.39 13.52 -16.83
CA TYR A 192 -9.90 12.18 -16.54
C TYR A 192 -10.01 11.28 -17.76
N GLU A 193 -9.02 10.42 -17.96
CA GLU A 193 -9.08 9.28 -18.87
C GLU A 193 -9.28 8.01 -18.04
N LEU A 194 -10.14 7.12 -18.54
CA LEU A 194 -10.54 5.87 -17.87
C LEU A 194 -9.82 4.68 -18.49
N GLY A 195 -9.24 3.86 -17.62
CA GLY A 195 -8.77 2.52 -17.95
C GLY A 195 -9.91 1.51 -17.98
N PHE A 196 -9.55 0.24 -18.11
CA PHE A 196 -10.51 -0.86 -18.06
C PHE A 196 -10.82 -1.24 -16.62
N HIS A 197 -12.03 -1.77 -16.40
CA HIS A 197 -12.39 -2.33 -15.11
C HIS A 197 -11.68 -3.66 -14.87
N VAL A 198 -11.46 -3.97 -13.61
CA VAL A 198 -10.87 -5.25 -13.18
C VAL A 198 -11.99 -6.18 -12.70
N GLU A 199 -11.96 -7.42 -13.17
CA GLU A 199 -12.93 -8.46 -12.76
C GLU A 199 -12.43 -9.31 -11.59
N SER A 200 -11.12 -9.35 -11.35
CA SER A 200 -10.51 -10.17 -10.30
C SER A 200 -10.61 -9.52 -8.92
N THR A 201 -10.82 -10.36 -7.89
CA THR A 201 -10.72 -9.97 -6.47
C THR A 201 -9.99 -11.03 -5.63
N PRO A 202 -8.98 -10.63 -4.83
CA PRO A 202 -8.23 -9.37 -4.84
C PRO A 202 -7.17 -9.34 -5.98
N LEU A 203 -6.61 -8.15 -6.26
CA LEU A 203 -5.37 -8.06 -7.04
C LEU A 203 -4.16 -8.26 -6.13
N LYS A 204 -3.21 -9.10 -6.55
CA LYS A 204 -2.03 -9.47 -5.75
C LYS A 204 -0.75 -9.45 -6.58
N TYR A 205 0.34 -9.02 -5.95
CA TYR A 205 1.70 -9.16 -6.46
C TYR A 205 2.66 -9.49 -5.31
N SER A 206 3.57 -10.43 -5.53
CA SER A 206 4.60 -10.78 -4.56
C SER A 206 5.94 -11.05 -5.23
N ARG A 207 7.04 -10.68 -4.57
CA ARG A 207 8.40 -10.85 -5.07
C ARG A 207 9.41 -10.93 -3.93
N ASN A 208 10.45 -11.74 -4.13
CA ASN A 208 11.62 -11.78 -3.26
C ASN A 208 12.45 -10.49 -3.42
N ILE A 209 12.76 -9.83 -2.30
CA ILE A 209 13.51 -8.59 -2.23
C ILE A 209 14.72 -8.76 -1.31
N ASN A 210 15.79 -8.01 -1.60
CA ASN A 210 17.04 -8.04 -0.87
C ASN A 210 17.45 -6.61 -0.51
N LYS A 211 17.98 -6.38 0.71
CA LYS A 211 18.42 -5.05 1.17
C LYS A 211 19.38 -4.35 0.21
N SER A 212 20.20 -5.08 -0.55
CA SER A 212 21.17 -4.50 -1.49
C SER A 212 20.57 -4.15 -2.86
N SER A 213 19.29 -4.42 -3.12
CA SER A 213 18.67 -4.26 -4.44
C SER A 213 17.21 -3.83 -4.31
N LEU A 214 16.98 -2.54 -4.02
CA LEU A 214 15.65 -1.99 -3.77
C LEU A 214 15.15 -0.98 -4.82
N ASP A 215 16.02 -0.58 -5.75
CA ASP A 215 15.82 0.61 -6.60
C ASP A 215 14.57 0.56 -7.48
N THR A 216 14.16 -0.63 -7.94
CA THR A 216 13.02 -0.79 -8.87
C THR A 216 11.72 -1.20 -8.20
N ILE A 217 11.72 -1.49 -6.90
CA ILE A 217 10.57 -2.15 -6.24
C ILE A 217 9.28 -1.34 -6.40
N LYS A 218 9.34 -0.03 -6.20
CA LYS A 218 8.17 0.85 -6.31
C LYS A 218 7.60 0.84 -7.73
N TYR A 219 8.48 0.95 -8.73
CA TYR A 219 8.12 0.89 -10.15
C TYR A 219 7.47 -0.45 -10.49
N ASP A 220 8.12 -1.56 -10.12
CA ASP A 220 7.64 -2.92 -10.44
C ASP A 220 6.26 -3.19 -9.84
N VAL A 221 6.04 -2.79 -8.58
CA VAL A 221 4.73 -2.91 -7.91
C VAL A 221 3.68 -2.10 -8.65
N ILE A 222 3.92 -0.80 -8.84
CA ILE A 222 2.92 0.11 -9.42
C ILE A 222 2.60 -0.30 -10.86
N LYS A 223 3.62 -0.55 -11.68
CA LYS A 223 3.46 -1.02 -13.06
C LYS A 223 2.61 -2.29 -13.10
N ARG A 224 2.89 -3.26 -12.23
CA ARG A 224 2.12 -4.51 -12.18
C ARG A 224 0.64 -4.26 -11.89
N PHE A 225 0.31 -3.34 -10.98
CA PHE A 225 -1.09 -3.07 -10.63
C PHE A 225 -1.82 -2.29 -11.73
N ILE A 226 -1.24 -1.20 -12.25
CA ILE A 226 -1.89 -0.38 -13.29
C ILE A 226 -2.13 -1.18 -14.58
N ASN A 227 -1.28 -2.17 -14.89
CA ASN A 227 -1.46 -3.04 -16.05
C ASN A 227 -2.77 -3.84 -16.00
N ASN A 228 -3.30 -4.15 -14.81
CA ASN A 228 -4.62 -4.83 -14.69
C ASN A 228 -5.77 -3.95 -15.20
N PHE A 229 -5.56 -2.63 -15.24
CA PHE A 229 -6.52 -1.63 -15.69
C PHE A 229 -6.23 -1.14 -17.11
N ASN A 230 -5.40 -1.86 -17.87
CA ASN A 230 -5.00 -1.53 -19.25
C ASN A 230 -4.16 -0.24 -19.40
N TRP A 231 -3.47 0.16 -18.33
CA TRP A 231 -2.49 1.24 -18.31
C TRP A 231 -1.06 0.70 -18.36
N ASP A 232 -0.14 1.44 -18.96
CA ASP A 232 1.31 1.18 -18.92
C ASP A 232 2.06 2.45 -18.52
N ILE A 233 3.26 2.27 -17.97
CA ILE A 233 4.16 3.36 -17.60
C ILE A 233 5.61 2.95 -17.87
N ASP A 234 6.35 3.84 -18.54
CA ASP A 234 7.75 3.59 -18.88
C ASP A 234 8.65 3.82 -17.66
N GLU A 235 8.44 4.92 -16.96
CA GLU A 235 9.19 5.35 -15.78
C GLU A 235 8.24 5.87 -14.71
N LEU A 236 8.47 5.54 -13.42
CA LEU A 236 7.57 5.96 -12.34
C LEU A 236 7.62 7.47 -12.06
N LEU A 237 8.81 8.05 -12.07
CA LEU A 237 9.05 9.46 -11.73
C LEU A 237 9.74 10.16 -12.89
N ASN A 238 9.41 11.44 -13.10
CA ASN A 238 10.12 12.31 -14.04
C ASN A 238 11.43 12.86 -13.44
N GLU A 239 12.17 13.65 -14.22
CA GLU A 239 13.43 14.30 -13.80
C GLU A 239 13.27 15.23 -12.58
N LYS A 240 12.05 15.67 -12.26
CA LYS A 240 11.72 16.51 -11.11
C LYS A 240 11.32 15.71 -9.87
N GLY A 241 11.27 14.38 -9.96
CA GLY A 241 10.80 13.50 -8.89
C GLY A 241 9.27 13.46 -8.75
N GLU A 242 8.52 13.91 -9.75
CA GLU A 242 7.06 13.85 -9.77
C GLU A 242 6.59 12.58 -10.49
N LEU A 243 5.40 12.08 -10.13
CA LEU A 243 4.82 10.91 -10.81
C LEU A 243 4.63 11.17 -12.29
N ASN A 244 5.17 10.27 -13.12
CA ASN A 244 4.84 10.22 -14.53
C ASN A 244 3.42 9.70 -14.73
N ARG A 245 2.82 10.15 -15.84
CA ARG A 245 1.49 9.73 -16.25
C ARG A 245 1.57 8.40 -17.01
N PRO A 246 0.73 7.40 -16.68
CA PRO A 246 0.61 6.21 -17.49
C PRO A 246 -0.20 6.46 -18.77
N HIS A 247 -0.01 5.62 -19.77
CA HIS A 247 -0.72 5.66 -21.05
C HIS A 247 -1.46 4.35 -21.30
N LEU A 248 -2.56 4.37 -22.05
CA LEU A 248 -3.29 3.14 -22.40
C LEU A 248 -2.44 2.30 -23.37
N PHE A 249 -2.49 0.96 -23.23
CA PHE A 249 -1.80 0.03 -24.14
C PHE A 249 -2.16 0.22 -25.62
N SER A 250 -3.27 0.90 -25.93
CA SER A 250 -3.77 1.15 -27.29
C SER A 250 -3.24 2.43 -27.96
N LYS A 251 -2.25 3.12 -27.38
CA LYS A 251 -1.56 4.27 -28.01
C LYS A 251 -0.12 3.96 -28.47
N VAL A 252 0.22 2.69 -28.69
CA VAL A 252 1.41 2.29 -29.47
C VAL A 252 0.96 1.72 -30.82
N ARG A 253 0.78 2.61 -31.80
CA ARG A 253 0.83 2.30 -33.23
C ARG A 253 1.51 3.44 -33.96
#